data_AF-A0A7G8WGR5-F1
#
_entry.id   AF-A0A7G8WGR5-F1
#
_cell.length_a   1.000
_cell.length_b   1.000
_cell.length_c   1.000
_cell.angle_alpha   90.00
_cell.angle_beta   90.00
_cell.angle_gamma   90.00
#
_symmetry.space_group_name_H-M   'P 1'
#
loop_
_entity.id
_entity.type
_entity.pdbx_description
1 polymer ?
#
loop_
_entity_poly.entity_id
_entity_poly.type
_entity_poly.pdbx_seq_one_letter_code
_entity_poly.pdbx_strand_id
1 'polypeptide(L)'
;MVLQAAIAAEHCSATDFTGTDFHRVVDLYSRLLSVDPSPGFALGRCVALSYAAGPAAGLADLNEVLALRVLDAYPYAAAARAQMLQRLDRTADADLEWTRAARLARTTAERSFFLAQVQLSP
;
A
#
# COMPACT_ATOMS: atom_id res chain seq x y z
N MET A 1 15.37 2.86 -13.92
CA MET A 1 16.24 2.47 -12.78
C MET A 1 16.55 3.61 -11.81
N VAL A 2 16.80 4.85 -12.26
CA VAL A 2 17.07 6.00 -11.35
C VAL A 2 15.95 6.27 -10.34
N LEU A 3 14.69 6.05 -10.74
CA LEU A 3 13.52 6.39 -9.92
C LEU A 3 13.22 5.37 -8.81
N GLN A 4 13.43 4.07 -9.08
CA GLN A 4 13.38 3.04 -8.06
C GLN A 4 14.57 3.15 -7.08
N ALA A 5 15.74 3.56 -7.58
CA ALA A 5 16.89 3.87 -6.73
C ALA A 5 16.65 5.11 -5.86
N ALA A 6 15.92 6.11 -6.34
CA ALA A 6 15.50 7.25 -5.54
C ALA A 6 14.49 6.86 -4.44
N ILE A 7 13.50 6.01 -4.75
CA ILE A 7 12.57 5.47 -3.73
C ILE A 7 13.32 4.65 -2.68
N ALA A 8 14.26 3.79 -3.09
CA ALA A 8 15.12 3.07 -2.17
C ALA A 8 16.02 4.01 -1.35
N ALA A 9 16.54 5.08 -1.95
CA ALA A 9 17.34 6.08 -1.27
C ALA A 9 16.53 6.85 -0.22
N GLU A 10 15.28 7.25 -0.49
CA GLU A 10 14.40 7.91 0.50
C GLU A 10 14.09 7.00 1.69
N HIS A 11 13.96 5.68 1.46
CA HIS A 11 13.82 4.69 2.54
C HIS A 11 15.12 4.46 3.32
N CYS A 12 16.29 4.67 2.71
CA CYS A 12 17.59 4.50 3.35
C CYS A 12 18.16 5.78 4.00
N SER A 13 17.71 6.97 3.58
CA SER A 13 18.17 8.26 4.09
C SER A 13 17.43 8.69 5.35
N ALA A 14 16.24 8.15 5.60
CA ALA A 14 15.48 8.44 6.80
C ALA A 14 16.04 7.63 7.98
N THR A 15 16.37 8.31 9.09
CA THR A 15 16.87 7.66 10.32
C THR A 15 15.79 6.79 10.98
N ASP A 16 14.52 7.14 10.73
CA ASP A 16 13.33 6.38 11.04
C ASP A 16 12.28 6.55 9.93
N PHE A 17 11.28 5.69 9.89
CA PHE A 17 10.21 5.73 8.89
C PHE A 17 9.40 7.05 8.92
N THR A 18 9.39 7.75 10.06
CA THR A 18 8.70 9.04 10.23
C THR A 18 9.44 10.22 9.62
N GLY A 19 10.76 10.09 9.38
CA GLY A 19 11.58 11.11 8.74
C GLY A 19 11.59 11.05 7.21
N THR A 20 10.91 10.08 6.59
CA THR A 20 10.79 9.97 5.13
C THR A 20 9.89 11.10 4.59
N ASP A 21 10.36 11.82 3.57
CA ASP A 21 9.54 12.79 2.83
C ASP A 21 8.58 12.04 1.89
N PHE A 22 7.42 11.64 2.43
CA PHE A 22 6.43 10.92 1.65
C PHE A 22 5.80 11.74 0.53
N HIS A 23 5.79 13.08 0.61
CA HIS A 23 5.33 13.91 -0.52
C HIS A 23 6.26 13.74 -1.71
N ARG A 24 7.57 13.76 -1.47
CA ARG A 24 8.56 13.48 -2.50
C ARG A 24 8.44 12.06 -3.05
N VAL A 25 8.18 11.06 -2.21
CA VAL A 25 7.96 9.67 -2.65
C VAL A 25 6.74 9.57 -3.57
N VAL A 26 5.63 10.26 -3.26
CA VAL A 26 4.44 10.31 -4.12
C VAL A 26 4.77 10.93 -5.49
N ASP A 27 5.52 12.03 -5.51
CA ASP A 27 5.94 12.68 -6.76
C ASP A 27 6.81 11.76 -7.62
N LEU A 28 7.74 11.05 -6.98
CA LEU A 28 8.60 10.08 -7.65
C LEU A 28 7.78 8.92 -8.26
N TYR A 29 6.83 8.35 -7.52
CA TYR A 29 5.93 7.33 -8.07
C TYR A 29 5.05 7.86 -9.20
N SER A 30 4.54 9.09 -9.09
CA SER A 30 3.71 9.71 -10.12
C SER A 30 4.48 9.89 -11.43
N ARG A 31 5.74 10.32 -11.35
CA ARG A 31 6.63 10.37 -12.52
C ARG A 31 6.92 8.98 -13.07
N LEU A 32 7.12 7.98 -12.21
CA LEU A 32 7.38 6.61 -12.65
C LEU A 32 6.21 6.05 -13.43
N LEU A 33 4.99 6.26 -12.93
CA LEU A 33 3.75 5.83 -13.58
C LEU A 33 3.51 6.49 -14.93
N SER A 34 4.03 7.71 -15.16
CA SER A 34 3.93 8.36 -16.47
C SER A 34 4.83 7.70 -17.53
N VAL A 35 5.88 6.99 -17.11
CA VAL A 35 6.86 6.34 -18.00
C VAL A 35 6.61 4.83 -18.09
N ASP A 36 6.25 4.20 -16.97
CA ASP A 36 5.99 2.77 -16.85
C ASP A 36 4.74 2.55 -15.98
N PRO A 37 3.54 2.50 -16.60
CA PRO A 37 2.30 2.25 -15.89
C PRO A 37 2.26 0.79 -15.42
N SER A 38 2.66 0.55 -14.17
CA SER A 38 2.62 -0.79 -13.58
C SER A 38 1.73 -0.82 -12.32
N PRO A 39 1.00 -1.93 -12.08
CA PRO A 39 0.15 -2.05 -10.88
C PRO A 39 0.94 -1.92 -9.57
N GLY A 40 2.18 -2.42 -9.55
CA GLY A 40 3.05 -2.31 -8.37
C GLY A 40 3.43 -0.87 -8.04
N PHE A 41 3.69 -0.04 -9.06
CA PHE A 41 4.00 1.38 -8.86
C PHE A 41 2.75 2.19 -8.47
N ALA A 42 1.59 1.83 -9.00
CA ALA A 42 0.33 2.46 -8.63
C ALA A 42 0.01 2.20 -7.16
N LEU A 43 0.17 0.95 -6.71
CA LEU A 43 0.01 0.57 -5.31
C LEU A 43 1.03 1.29 -4.41
N GLY A 44 2.30 1.36 -4.83
CA GLY A 44 3.34 2.08 -4.10
C GLY A 44 3.00 3.56 -3.89
N ARG A 45 2.46 4.23 -4.92
CA ARG A 45 1.97 5.61 -4.81
C ARG A 45 0.86 5.76 -3.78
N CYS A 46 -0.14 4.87 -3.81
CA CYS A 46 -1.27 4.91 -2.87
C CYS A 46 -0.80 4.79 -1.42
N VAL A 47 0.14 3.88 -1.17
CA VAL A 47 0.74 3.68 0.16
C VAL A 47 1.51 4.93 0.59
N ALA A 48 2.35 5.50 -0.27
CA ALA A 48 3.08 6.73 0.04
C ALA A 48 2.13 7.90 0.34
N LEU A 49 1.03 8.04 -0.42
CA LEU A 49 0.03 9.07 -0.20
C LEU A 49 -0.68 8.91 1.16
N SER A 50 -0.89 7.66 1.60
CA SER A 50 -1.45 7.38 2.93
C SER A 50 -0.59 7.90 4.09
N TYR A 51 0.72 8.06 3.87
CA TYR A 51 1.65 8.61 4.84
C TYR A 51 1.82 10.11 4.67
N ALA A 52 1.86 10.61 3.43
CA ALA A 52 1.99 12.04 3.14
C ALA A 52 0.75 12.86 3.53
N ALA A 53 -0.43 12.41 3.08
CA ALA A 53 -1.70 13.14 3.22
C ALA A 53 -2.71 12.43 4.16
N GLY A 54 -2.26 11.35 4.82
CA GLY A 54 -3.07 10.59 5.76
C GLY A 54 -3.82 9.40 5.12
N PRO A 55 -4.28 8.45 5.95
CA PRO A 55 -4.79 7.16 5.49
C PRO A 55 -6.06 7.26 4.63
N ALA A 56 -6.91 8.26 4.86
CA ALA A 56 -8.09 8.50 4.03
C ALA A 56 -7.74 8.87 2.58
N ALA A 57 -6.71 9.70 2.37
CA ALA A 57 -6.27 10.11 1.04
C ALA A 57 -5.70 8.92 0.26
N GLY A 58 -4.83 8.13 0.88
CA GLY A 58 -4.29 6.91 0.27
C GLY A 58 -5.37 5.88 -0.06
N LEU A 59 -6.38 5.73 0.81
CA LEU A 59 -7.50 4.82 0.58
C LEU A 59 -8.38 5.27 -0.59
N ALA A 60 -8.62 6.58 -0.74
CA ALA A 60 -9.35 7.13 -1.87
C ALA A 60 -8.60 6.86 -3.20
N ASP A 61 -7.29 7.16 -3.26
CA ASP A 61 -6.46 6.88 -4.45
C ASP A 61 -6.45 5.38 -4.79
N LEU A 62 -6.32 4.52 -3.77
CA LEU A 62 -6.36 3.07 -3.96
C LEU A 62 -7.69 2.57 -4.51
N ASN A 63 -8.81 3.18 -4.11
CA ASN A 63 -10.13 2.83 -4.65
C ASN A 63 -10.22 3.14 -6.15
N GLU A 64 -9.68 4.28 -6.59
CA GLU A 64 -9.66 4.66 -8.00
C GLU A 64 -8.80 3.69 -8.81
N VAL A 65 -7.62 3.32 -8.30
CA VAL A 65 -6.74 2.35 -8.97
C VAL A 65 -7.40 0.97 -9.04
N LEU A 66 -8.07 0.52 -7.97
CA LEU A 66 -8.79 -0.76 -7.96
C LEU A 66 -9.96 -0.77 -8.94
N ALA A 67 -10.66 0.35 -9.15
CA ALA A 67 -11.74 0.46 -10.12
C ALA A 67 -11.29 0.20 -11.57
N LEU A 68 -10.01 0.42 -11.87
CA LEU A 68 -9.41 0.10 -13.18
C LEU A 68 -9.14 -1.40 -13.37
N ARG A 69 -9.47 -2.25 -12.39
CA ARG A 69 -9.27 -3.72 -12.38
C ARG A 69 -7.83 -4.20 -12.56
N VAL A 70 -6.86 -3.29 -12.49
CA VAL A 70 -5.42 -3.59 -12.64
C VAL A 70 -4.81 -4.29 -11.43
N LEU A 71 -5.50 -4.31 -10.29
CA LEU A 71 -5.01 -4.85 -9.00
C LEU A 71 -5.93 -5.89 -8.35
N ASP A 72 -7.01 -6.33 -9.00
CA ASP A 72 -8.04 -7.18 -8.39
C ASP A 72 -7.53 -8.52 -7.83
N ALA A 73 -6.48 -9.08 -8.45
CA ALA A 73 -5.85 -10.33 -8.05
C ALA A 73 -4.56 -10.13 -7.24
N TYR A 74 -4.26 -8.91 -6.80
CA TYR A 74 -3.02 -8.59 -6.12
C TYR A 74 -3.22 -8.64 -4.60
N PRO A 75 -2.70 -9.65 -3.87
CA PRO A 75 -2.93 -9.80 -2.43
C PRO A 75 -2.44 -8.57 -1.64
N TYR A 76 -1.39 -7.92 -2.12
CA TYR A 76 -0.81 -6.73 -1.51
C TYR A 76 -1.71 -5.48 -1.59
N ALA A 77 -2.62 -5.41 -2.58
CA ALA A 77 -3.58 -4.31 -2.65
C ALA A 77 -4.65 -4.43 -1.56
N ALA A 78 -5.14 -5.65 -1.29
CA ALA A 78 -6.05 -5.91 -0.18
C ALA A 78 -5.37 -5.67 1.18
N ALA A 79 -4.10 -6.08 1.33
CA ALA A 79 -3.30 -5.80 2.53
C ALA A 79 -3.11 -4.29 2.78
N ALA A 80 -2.74 -3.51 1.76
CA ALA A 80 -2.57 -2.06 1.88
C ALA A 80 -3.87 -1.36 2.27
N ARG A 81 -4.99 -1.77 1.66
CA ARG A 81 -6.33 -1.28 2.01
C ARG A 81 -6.67 -1.58 3.47
N ALA A 82 -6.40 -2.80 3.94
CA ALA A 82 -6.63 -3.19 5.33
C ALA A 82 -5.85 -2.32 6.32
N GLN A 83 -4.56 -2.07 6.06
CA GLN A 83 -3.75 -1.19 6.90
C GLN A 83 -4.28 0.24 6.96
N MET A 84 -4.71 0.80 5.82
CA MET A 84 -5.29 2.15 5.79
C MET A 84 -6.60 2.21 6.56
N LEU A 85 -7.43 1.16 6.49
CA LEU A 85 -8.68 1.04 7.24
C LEU A 85 -8.43 0.92 8.75
N GLN A 86 -7.42 0.15 9.19
CA GLN A 86 -7.01 0.09 10.60
C GLN A 86 -6.58 1.45 11.13
N ARG A 87 -5.78 2.21 10.36
CA ARG A 87 -5.36 3.57 10.72
C ARG A 87 -6.51 4.60 10.73
N LEU A 88 -7.69 4.21 10.25
CA LEU A 88 -8.93 4.99 10.29
C LEU A 88 -9.93 4.44 11.32
N ASP A 89 -9.50 3.53 12.21
CA ASP A 89 -10.34 2.84 13.21
C ASP A 89 -11.52 2.06 12.59
N ARG A 90 -11.41 1.66 11.31
CA ARG A 90 -12.39 0.85 10.58
C ARG A 90 -12.04 -0.64 10.63
N THR A 91 -11.92 -1.16 11.84
CA THR A 91 -11.37 -2.49 12.12
C THR A 91 -12.11 -3.62 11.41
N ALA A 92 -13.45 -3.62 11.43
CA ALA A 92 -14.25 -4.66 10.77
C ALA A 92 -14.01 -4.71 9.25
N ASP A 93 -13.91 -3.54 8.59
CA ASP A 93 -13.60 -3.47 7.17
C ASP A 93 -12.17 -3.94 6.88
N ALA A 94 -11.23 -3.62 7.78
CA ALA A 94 -9.85 -4.06 7.64
C ALA A 94 -9.71 -5.59 7.74
N ASP A 95 -10.42 -6.23 8.67
CA ASP A 95 -10.38 -7.68 8.84
C ASP A 95 -10.92 -8.42 7.60
N LEU A 96 -11.94 -7.86 6.96
CA LEU A 96 -12.45 -8.38 5.68
C LEU A 96 -11.39 -8.31 4.58
N GLU A 97 -10.64 -7.21 4.50
CA GLU A 97 -9.58 -7.02 3.52
C GLU A 97 -8.33 -7.86 3.82
N TRP A 98 -7.96 -8.04 5.10
CA TRP A 98 -6.91 -8.98 5.50
C TRP A 98 -7.29 -10.42 5.15
N THR A 99 -8.54 -10.81 5.40
CA THR A 99 -9.07 -12.12 5.00
C THR A 99 -9.08 -12.28 3.47
N ARG A 100 -9.37 -11.21 2.72
CA ARG A 100 -9.26 -11.20 1.25
C ARG A 100 -7.80 -11.37 0.80
N ALA A 101 -6.86 -10.65 1.42
CA ALA A 101 -5.43 -10.80 1.15
C ALA A 101 -4.95 -12.24 1.39
N ALA A 102 -5.39 -12.86 2.50
CA ALA A 102 -5.09 -14.26 2.81
C ALA A 102 -5.63 -15.25 1.77
N ARG A 103 -6.81 -14.97 1.17
CA ARG A 103 -7.38 -15.80 0.09
C ARG A 103 -6.63 -15.65 -1.23
N LEU A 104 -6.06 -14.47 -1.51
CA LEU A 104 -5.29 -14.17 -2.71
C LEU A 104 -3.79 -14.47 -2.58
N ALA A 105 -3.34 -14.85 -1.39
CA ALA A 105 -1.95 -15.17 -1.10
C ALA A 105 -1.44 -16.29 -2.03
N ARG A 106 -0.21 -16.13 -2.53
CA ARG A 106 0.42 -17.06 -3.47
C ARG A 106 1.29 -18.09 -2.75
N THR A 107 1.59 -17.83 -1.48
CA THR A 107 2.39 -18.72 -0.62
C THR A 107 1.73 -18.90 0.74
N THR A 108 2.06 -20.01 1.41
CA THR A 108 1.61 -20.29 2.77
C THR A 108 2.11 -19.24 3.76
N ALA A 109 3.32 -18.72 3.57
CA ALA A 109 3.90 -17.69 4.42
C ALA A 109 3.12 -16.36 4.34
N GLU A 110 2.80 -15.89 3.12
CA GLU A 110 1.95 -14.71 2.91
C GLU A 110 0.57 -14.90 3.54
N ARG A 111 -0.05 -16.07 3.35
CA ARG A 111 -1.37 -16.38 3.91
C ARG A 111 -1.36 -16.32 5.44
N SER A 112 -0.38 -16.96 6.08
CA SER A 112 -0.24 -16.95 7.54
C SER A 112 0.00 -15.54 8.07
N PHE A 113 0.83 -14.75 7.39
CA PHE A 113 1.05 -13.35 7.75
C PHE A 113 -0.25 -12.54 7.72
N PHE A 114 -1.04 -12.63 6.65
CA PHE A 114 -2.29 -11.89 6.53
C PHE A 114 -3.35 -12.32 7.55
N LEU A 115 -3.45 -13.62 7.86
CA LEU A 115 -4.38 -14.10 8.88
C LEU A 115 -3.99 -13.64 10.30
N ALA A 116 -2.69 -13.54 10.58
CA ALA A 116 -2.22 -13.01 11.86
C ALA A 116 -2.64 -11.54 12.08
N GLN A 117 -2.79 -10.76 11.00
CA GLN A 117 -3.23 -9.36 11.11
C GLN A 117 -4.70 -9.22 11.54
N VAL A 118 -5.57 -10.17 11.18
CA VAL A 118 -6.98 -10.20 11.63
C VAL A 118 -7.05 -10.39 13.15
N GLN A 119 -6.11 -11.14 13.72
CA GLN A 119 -6.08 -11.47 15.15
C GLN A 119 -5.47 -10.38 16.03
N LEU A 120 -4.82 -9.37 15.42
CA LEU A 120 -4.17 -8.26 16.11
C LEU A 120 -5.06 -7.01 16.24
N SER A 121 -6.22 -7.03 15.58
CA SER A 121 -7.29 -6.05 15.72
C SER A 121 -7.96 -6.20 17.11
N PRO A 122 -7.82 -5.24 18.05
CA PRO A 122 -8.38 -5.34 19.40
C PRO A 122 -9.90 -5.15 19.47
#